data_AF-A0A355G4Q6-F1
#
_entry.id   AF-A0A355G4Q6-F1
#
_cell.length_a   1.000
_cell.length_b   1.000
_cell.length_c   1.000
_cell.angle_alpha   90.00
_cell.angle_beta   90.00
_cell.angle_gamma   90.00
#
_symmetry.space_group_name_H-M   'P 1'
#
loop_
_entity.id
_entity.type
_entity.pdbx_description
1 polymer ?
#
loop_
_entity_poly.entity_id
_entity_poly.type
_entity_poly.pdbx_seq_one_letter_code
_entity_poly.pdbx_strand_id
1 'polypeptide(L)'
;MERLIAYAGQGIASPHLLAEPAIRNQIQQSSDMQLKHRAEQLLKALPPREKQIQENIAQHLQSHASFELSVENGKAVFEKNCAVCHQLAGKGALVGPQLDGIGNRGLERLLEDVLDPNRAVDINFRTTTVITDAGRIFSGLKKREEGAVLVFVDTKGKEFTIAKNEIDEQQQSPLSLMPANLLEILSPQQLHDLLAFLLQSTNKETTANSLP
;
A
#
# COMPACT_ATOMS: atom_id res chain seq x y z
N MET A 1 -2.40 -10.79 24.19
CA MET A 1 -3.54 -10.89 23.26
C MET A 1 -4.81 -10.27 23.85
N GLU A 2 -5.21 -10.64 25.07
CA GLU A 2 -6.40 -10.07 25.73
C GLU A 2 -6.45 -8.54 25.75
N ARG A 3 -5.34 -7.85 26.08
CA ARG A 3 -5.28 -6.39 26.09
C ARG A 3 -5.58 -5.77 24.72
N LEU A 4 -5.09 -6.36 23.64
CA LEU A 4 -5.36 -5.88 22.28
C LEU A 4 -6.84 -6.03 21.91
N ILE A 5 -7.45 -7.17 22.24
CA ILE A 5 -8.89 -7.41 22.03
C ILE A 5 -9.75 -6.49 22.91
N ALA A 6 -9.33 -6.22 24.15
CA ALA A 6 -9.99 -5.27 25.03
C ALA A 6 -9.91 -3.84 24.47
N TYR A 7 -8.74 -3.40 24.00
CA TYR A 7 -8.57 -2.09 23.35
C TYR A 7 -9.35 -1.98 22.05
N ALA A 8 -9.41 -3.05 21.26
CA ALA A 8 -10.26 -3.11 20.07
C ALA A 8 -11.75 -2.98 20.42
N GLY A 9 -12.23 -3.67 21.45
CA GLY A 9 -13.62 -3.55 21.92
C GLY A 9 -13.98 -2.21 22.58
N GLN A 10 -12.98 -1.44 23.01
CA GLN A 10 -13.15 -0.10 23.58
C GLN A 10 -12.94 1.01 22.54
N GLY A 11 -12.60 0.66 21.29
CA GLY A 11 -12.28 1.64 20.24
C GLY A 11 -10.93 2.35 20.44
N ILE A 12 -10.10 1.90 21.37
CA ILE A 12 -8.75 2.44 21.64
C ILE A 12 -7.76 1.96 20.57
N ALA A 13 -7.96 0.75 20.04
CA ALA A 13 -7.18 0.18 18.96
C ALA A 13 -8.12 -0.21 17.81
N SER A 14 -7.65 -0.11 16.56
CA SER A 14 -8.46 -0.55 15.41
C SER A 14 -8.72 -2.06 15.51
N PRO A 15 -9.99 -2.52 15.44
CA PRO A 15 -10.28 -3.95 15.44
C PRO A 15 -9.74 -4.68 14.18
N HIS A 16 -9.33 -3.94 13.14
CA HIS A 16 -8.64 -4.51 11.96
C HIS A 16 -7.29 -5.14 12.30
N LEU A 17 -6.63 -4.71 13.39
CA LEU A 17 -5.41 -5.35 13.87
C LEU A 17 -5.64 -6.83 14.20
N LEU A 18 -6.86 -7.22 14.57
CA LEU A 18 -7.21 -8.61 14.84
C LEU A 18 -7.28 -9.47 13.56
N ALA A 19 -7.35 -8.83 12.38
CA ALA A 19 -7.36 -9.49 11.07
C ALA A 19 -5.94 -9.69 10.49
N GLU A 20 -4.93 -9.00 11.02
CA GLU A 20 -3.55 -9.12 10.57
C GLU A 20 -3.05 -10.57 10.71
N PRO A 21 -2.36 -11.15 9.70
CA PRO A 21 -2.03 -12.58 9.67
C PRO A 21 -1.33 -13.08 10.94
N ALA A 22 -0.36 -12.31 11.46
CA ALA A 22 0.38 -12.67 12.67
C ALA A 22 -0.51 -12.70 13.91
N ILE A 23 -1.42 -11.74 14.05
CA ILE A 23 -2.33 -11.61 15.19
C ILE A 23 -3.45 -12.65 15.08
N ARG A 24 -4.01 -12.85 13.89
CA ARG A 24 -5.02 -13.86 13.61
C ARG A 24 -4.53 -15.27 13.90
N ASN A 25 -3.30 -15.61 13.49
CA ASN A 25 -2.69 -16.91 13.81
C ASN A 25 -2.53 -17.10 15.32
N GLN A 26 -2.07 -16.07 16.04
CA GLN A 26 -1.97 -16.14 17.50
C GLN A 26 -3.35 -16.30 18.19
N ILE A 27 -4.39 -15.62 17.70
CA ILE A 27 -5.76 -15.77 18.22
C ILE A 27 -6.27 -17.21 17.98
N GLN A 28 -6.05 -17.76 16.78
CA GLN A 28 -6.47 -19.12 16.44
C GLN A 28 -5.75 -20.19 17.26
N GLN A 29 -4.48 -19.99 17.58
CA GLN A 29 -3.66 -20.90 18.39
C GLN A 29 -3.92 -20.78 19.90
N SER A 30 -4.61 -19.73 20.36
CA SER A 30 -4.97 -19.57 21.78
C SER A 30 -5.81 -20.75 22.28
N SER A 31 -5.62 -21.17 23.54
CA SER A 31 -6.55 -22.12 24.20
C SER A 31 -7.79 -21.43 24.77
N ASP A 32 -7.77 -20.10 24.87
CA ASP A 32 -8.87 -19.31 25.40
C ASP A 32 -9.99 -19.14 24.36
N MET A 33 -11.09 -19.85 24.60
CA MET A 33 -12.29 -19.82 23.76
C MET A 33 -13.06 -18.50 23.86
N GLN A 34 -13.06 -17.82 25.01
CA GLN A 34 -13.72 -16.53 25.17
C GLN A 34 -12.98 -15.44 24.39
N LEU A 35 -11.65 -15.48 24.43
CA LEU A 35 -10.80 -14.60 23.63
C LEU A 35 -11.06 -14.76 22.13
N LYS A 36 -11.07 -16.00 21.63
CA LYS A 36 -11.41 -16.30 20.23
C LYS A 36 -12.76 -15.75 19.85
N HIS A 37 -13.79 -16.03 20.66
CA HIS A 37 -15.14 -15.59 20.39
C HIS A 37 -15.26 -14.06 20.34
N ARG A 38 -14.62 -13.36 21.28
CA ARG A 38 -14.63 -11.90 21.35
C ARG A 38 -13.89 -11.27 20.16
N ALA A 39 -12.77 -11.84 19.74
CA ALA A 39 -12.07 -11.41 18.53
C ALA A 39 -12.93 -11.62 17.27
N GLU A 40 -13.57 -12.78 17.14
CA GLU A 40 -14.49 -13.07 16.03
C GLU A 40 -15.69 -12.12 15.98
N GLN A 41 -16.29 -11.81 17.14
CA GLN A 41 -17.39 -10.86 17.24
C GLN A 41 -16.96 -9.45 16.79
N LEU A 42 -15.79 -9.00 17.23
CA LEU A 42 -15.24 -7.70 16.81
C LEU A 42 -14.97 -7.68 15.30
N LEU A 43 -14.41 -8.75 14.74
CA LEU A 43 -14.14 -8.86 13.29
C LEU A 43 -15.42 -8.92 12.45
N LYS A 44 -16.45 -9.63 12.90
CA LYS A 44 -17.76 -9.69 12.21
C LYS A 44 -18.52 -8.37 12.26
N ALA A 45 -18.32 -7.58 13.32
CA ALA A 45 -18.94 -6.28 13.49
C ALA A 45 -18.26 -5.18 12.67
N LEU A 46 -17.07 -5.43 12.11
CA LEU A 46 -16.43 -4.50 11.20
C LEU A 46 -17.23 -4.41 9.89
N PRO A 47 -17.44 -3.21 9.34
CA PRO A 47 -17.89 -3.09 7.96
C PRO A 47 -16.91 -3.85 7.05
N PRO A 48 -17.37 -4.47 5.94
CA PRO A 48 -16.46 -5.01 4.94
C PRO A 48 -15.42 -3.95 4.59
N ARG A 49 -14.14 -4.33 4.49
CA ARG A 49 -13.04 -3.40 4.18
C ARG A 49 -13.36 -2.48 3.00
N GLU A 50 -13.98 -3.05 1.97
CA GLU A 50 -14.48 -2.32 0.80
C GLU A 50 -15.44 -1.19 1.20
N LYS A 51 -16.43 -1.45 2.06
CA LYS A 51 -17.36 -0.42 2.53
C LYS A 51 -16.66 0.69 3.30
N GLN A 52 -15.70 0.35 4.16
CA GLN A 52 -14.94 1.36 4.91
C GLN A 52 -14.09 2.24 3.99
N ILE A 53 -13.44 1.64 2.99
CA ILE A 53 -12.69 2.37 1.96
C ILE A 53 -13.63 3.31 1.19
N GLN A 54 -14.82 2.85 0.79
CA GLN A 54 -15.80 3.70 0.10
C GLN A 54 -16.28 4.86 0.98
N GLU A 55 -16.53 4.62 2.27
CA GLU A 55 -16.87 5.67 3.23
C GLU A 55 -15.74 6.70 3.38
N ASN A 56 -14.49 6.25 3.46
CA ASN A 56 -13.31 7.13 3.52
C ASN A 56 -13.16 7.95 2.23
N ILE A 57 -13.30 7.33 1.05
CA ILE A 57 -13.26 8.02 -0.24
C ILE A 57 -14.34 9.11 -0.29
N ALA A 58 -15.58 8.76 0.03
CA ALA A 58 -16.70 9.70 0.03
C ALA A 58 -16.47 10.87 1.00
N GLN A 59 -15.97 10.59 2.22
CA GLN A 59 -15.64 11.61 3.21
C GLN A 59 -14.56 12.56 2.72
N HIS A 60 -13.47 12.04 2.13
CA HIS A 60 -12.39 12.87 1.62
C HIS A 60 -12.80 13.65 0.37
N LEU A 61 -13.63 13.07 -0.50
CA LEU A 61 -14.19 13.79 -1.65
C LEU A 61 -15.02 15.00 -1.20
N GLN A 62 -15.92 14.79 -0.23
CA GLN A 62 -16.80 15.84 0.26
C GLN A 62 -16.03 16.97 0.97
N SER A 63 -14.97 16.63 1.69
CA SER A 63 -14.22 17.59 2.51
C SER A 63 -13.05 18.24 1.80
N HIS A 64 -12.60 17.75 0.64
CA HIS A 64 -11.38 18.23 -0.02
C HIS A 64 -11.34 19.75 -0.24
N ALA A 65 -12.46 20.33 -0.69
CA ALA A 65 -12.56 21.78 -0.94
C ALA A 65 -12.52 22.65 0.33
N SER A 66 -12.67 22.03 1.51
CA SER A 66 -12.62 22.72 2.81
C SER A 66 -11.20 22.81 3.38
N PHE A 67 -10.21 22.15 2.76
CA PHE A 67 -8.82 22.23 3.17
C PHE A 67 -8.11 23.39 2.49
N GLU A 68 -7.20 24.06 3.22
CA GLU A 68 -6.22 24.96 2.62
C GLU A 68 -5.11 24.13 1.99
N LEU A 69 -5.16 23.95 0.68
CA LEU A 69 -4.27 23.04 -0.04
C LEU A 69 -2.89 23.66 -0.28
N SER A 70 -1.84 22.96 0.12
CA SER A 70 -0.44 23.32 -0.18
C SER A 70 0.20 22.30 -1.11
N VAL A 71 0.45 22.71 -2.35
CA VAL A 71 1.12 21.89 -3.38
C VAL A 71 2.57 21.60 -3.00
N GLU A 72 3.23 22.56 -2.35
CA GLU A 72 4.60 22.39 -1.86
C GLU A 72 4.68 21.31 -0.76
N ASN A 73 3.75 21.34 0.21
CA ASN A 73 3.64 20.28 1.20
C ASN A 73 3.29 18.95 0.55
N GLY A 74 2.39 18.95 -0.42
CA GLY A 74 1.98 17.76 -1.17
C GLY A 74 3.14 17.10 -1.88
N LYS A 75 4.01 17.90 -2.49
CA LYS A 75 5.27 17.44 -3.08
C LYS A 75 6.19 16.81 -2.04
N ALA A 76 6.34 17.43 -0.87
CA ALA A 76 7.14 16.85 0.21
C ALA A 76 6.57 15.50 0.71
N VAL A 77 5.23 15.39 0.80
CA VAL A 77 4.55 14.13 1.13
C VAL A 77 4.80 13.08 0.04
N PHE A 78 4.73 13.45 -1.24
CA PHE A 78 5.04 12.57 -2.37
C PHE A 78 6.49 12.07 -2.31
N GLU A 79 7.45 12.97 -2.13
CA GLU A 79 8.88 12.62 -2.06
C GLU A 79 9.18 11.66 -0.91
N LYS A 80 8.48 11.81 0.23
CA LYS A 80 8.67 10.96 1.41
C LYS A 80 8.00 9.58 1.29
N ASN A 81 6.81 9.50 0.70
CA ASN A 81 5.96 8.31 0.81
C ASN A 81 5.74 7.58 -0.52
N CYS A 82 5.89 8.27 -1.66
CA CYS A 82 5.53 7.74 -2.97
C CYS A 82 6.77 7.58 -3.87
N ALA A 83 7.74 8.50 -3.78
CA ALA A 83 8.91 8.54 -4.67
C ALA A 83 9.87 7.35 -4.50
N VAL A 84 9.75 6.61 -3.39
CA VAL A 84 10.46 5.33 -3.19
C VAL A 84 10.08 4.28 -4.24
N CYS A 85 8.86 4.36 -4.78
CA CYS A 85 8.34 3.39 -5.74
C CYS A 85 7.89 3.99 -7.06
N HIS A 86 7.43 5.24 -7.06
CA HIS A 86 6.84 5.90 -8.21
C HIS A 86 7.70 7.04 -8.72
N GLN A 87 7.75 7.17 -10.04
CA GLN A 87 8.41 8.28 -10.71
C GLN A 87 7.38 9.31 -11.17
N LEU A 88 7.69 10.59 -10.98
CA LEU A 88 6.92 11.72 -11.47
C LEU A 88 7.87 12.82 -11.95
N ALA A 89 7.69 13.30 -13.17
CA ALA A 89 8.56 14.27 -13.85
C ALA A 89 10.05 13.88 -13.75
N GLY A 90 10.34 12.59 -13.99
CA GLY A 90 11.70 12.02 -13.93
C GLY A 90 12.30 11.87 -12.52
N LYS A 91 11.55 12.21 -11.45
CA LYS A 91 12.01 12.07 -10.05
C LYS A 91 11.33 10.91 -9.35
N GLY A 92 12.09 10.16 -8.56
CA GLY A 92 11.65 8.95 -7.87
C GLY A 92 12.03 7.67 -8.62
N ALA A 93 11.62 6.53 -8.08
CA ALA A 93 11.97 5.21 -8.60
C ALA A 93 10.93 4.67 -9.61
N LEU A 94 11.34 3.71 -10.44
CA LEU A 94 10.47 2.96 -11.35
C LEU A 94 10.25 1.53 -10.83
N VAL A 95 9.73 1.43 -9.60
CA VAL A 95 9.28 0.16 -9.01
C VAL A 95 7.84 -0.11 -9.42
N GLY A 96 6.95 0.83 -9.11
CA GLY A 96 5.59 0.91 -9.60
C GLY A 96 5.48 1.69 -10.93
N PRO A 97 4.26 1.93 -11.42
CA PRO A 97 4.04 2.73 -12.61
C PRO A 97 4.52 4.18 -12.44
N GLN A 98 4.99 4.80 -13.52
CA GLN A 98 5.19 6.25 -13.55
C GLN A 98 3.85 6.99 -13.41
N LEU A 99 3.90 8.19 -12.85
CA LEU A 99 2.72 9.01 -12.52
C LEU A 99 2.61 10.29 -13.37
N ASP A 100 3.38 10.40 -14.45
CA ASP A 100 3.25 11.51 -15.39
C ASP A 100 1.83 11.53 -15.98
N GLY A 101 1.15 12.67 -15.85
CA GLY A 101 -0.23 12.82 -16.30
C GLY A 101 -1.28 12.22 -15.36
N ILE A 102 -0.92 11.78 -14.15
CA ILE A 102 -1.85 11.14 -13.21
C ILE A 102 -3.01 12.05 -12.80
N GLY A 103 -2.82 13.37 -12.80
CA GLY A 103 -3.86 14.35 -12.48
C GLY A 103 -5.07 14.27 -13.40
N ASN A 104 -4.90 13.76 -14.64
CA ASN A 104 -6.00 13.56 -15.58
C ASN A 104 -7.02 12.49 -15.12
N ARG A 105 -6.68 11.66 -14.12
CA ARG A 105 -7.61 10.69 -13.52
C ARG A 105 -8.67 11.36 -12.63
N GLY A 106 -8.39 12.58 -12.16
CA GLY A 106 -9.27 13.30 -11.25
C GLY A 106 -9.19 12.82 -9.79
N LEU A 107 -9.78 13.61 -8.90
CA LEU A 107 -9.65 13.45 -7.44
C LEU A 107 -10.21 12.11 -6.93
N GLU A 108 -11.39 11.72 -7.39
CA GLU A 108 -12.05 10.48 -6.97
C GLU A 108 -11.21 9.24 -7.30
N ARG A 109 -10.70 9.19 -8.53
CA ARG A 109 -9.87 8.06 -8.96
C ARG A 109 -8.53 8.03 -8.24
N LEU A 110 -7.92 9.19 -7.99
CA LEU A 110 -6.70 9.28 -7.17
C LEU A 110 -6.92 8.79 -5.75
N LEU A 111 -8.02 9.19 -5.10
CA LEU A 111 -8.39 8.69 -3.78
C LEU A 111 -8.59 7.18 -3.79
N GLU A 112 -9.26 6.63 -4.79
CA GLU A 112 -9.42 5.19 -4.92
C GLU A 112 -8.07 4.47 -5.06
N ASP A 113 -7.22 4.90 -6.00
CA ASP A 113 -5.94 4.25 -6.26
C ASP A 113 -5.01 4.29 -5.03
N VAL A 114 -5.09 5.37 -4.24
CA VAL A 114 -4.24 5.60 -3.08
C VAL A 114 -4.77 4.92 -1.81
N LEU A 115 -6.08 4.88 -1.61
CA LEU A 115 -6.71 4.27 -0.43
C LEU A 115 -6.99 2.77 -0.62
N ASP A 116 -7.09 2.29 -1.86
CA ASP A 116 -7.30 0.90 -2.19
C ASP A 116 -6.37 0.39 -3.31
N PRO A 117 -5.05 0.33 -3.05
CA PRO A 117 -4.08 -0.10 -4.04
C PRO A 117 -4.22 -1.58 -4.46
N ASN A 118 -5.08 -2.36 -3.78
CA ASN A 118 -5.31 -3.78 -4.07
C ASN A 118 -6.55 -4.03 -4.96
N ARG A 119 -7.37 -3.00 -5.24
CA ARG A 119 -8.64 -3.17 -5.96
C ARG A 119 -8.48 -3.73 -7.36
N ALA A 120 -7.46 -3.25 -8.08
CA ALA A 120 -7.20 -3.61 -9.47
C ALA A 120 -5.68 -3.66 -9.74
N VAL A 121 -5.03 -4.69 -9.20
CA VAL A 121 -3.58 -4.88 -9.35
C VAL A 121 -3.26 -5.58 -10.67
N ASP A 122 -2.56 -4.87 -11.56
CA ASP A 122 -1.95 -5.45 -12.75
C ASP A 122 -0.99 -6.57 -12.34
N ILE A 123 -0.95 -7.65 -13.12
CA ILE A 123 -0.13 -8.82 -12.82
C ILE A 123 1.36 -8.48 -12.68
N ASN A 124 1.83 -7.43 -13.37
CA ASN A 124 3.21 -6.96 -13.32
C ASN A 124 3.55 -6.16 -12.05
N PHE A 125 2.58 -5.85 -11.20
CA PHE A 125 2.78 -5.14 -9.92
C PHE A 125 2.33 -5.98 -8.71
N ARG A 126 2.01 -7.26 -8.93
CA ARG A 126 1.66 -8.20 -7.88
C ARG A 126 2.88 -8.68 -7.11
N THR A 127 2.78 -8.61 -5.79
CA THR A 127 3.81 -9.10 -4.89
C THR A 127 3.93 -10.61 -4.99
N THR A 128 5.16 -11.12 -4.88
CA THR A 128 5.47 -12.54 -4.85
C THR A 128 6.10 -12.90 -3.52
N THR A 129 5.58 -13.94 -2.88
CA THR A 129 6.19 -14.57 -1.71
C THR A 129 7.09 -15.70 -2.18
N VAL A 130 8.30 -15.77 -1.64
CA VAL A 130 9.28 -16.82 -1.93
C VAL A 130 9.70 -17.47 -0.62
N ILE A 131 9.60 -18.79 -0.56
CA ILE A 131 10.12 -19.63 0.52
C ILE A 131 11.35 -20.34 -0.02
N THR A 132 12.48 -20.21 0.68
CA THR A 132 13.72 -20.89 0.30
C THR A 132 13.84 -22.24 0.99
N ASP A 133 14.71 -23.13 0.48
CA ASP A 133 15.03 -24.42 1.12
C ASP A 133 15.53 -24.28 2.57
N ALA A 134 16.12 -23.13 2.92
CA ALA A 134 16.54 -22.78 4.28
C ALA A 134 15.39 -22.32 5.20
N GLY A 135 14.12 -22.40 4.75
CA GLY A 135 12.94 -21.96 5.48
C GLY A 135 12.77 -20.44 5.60
N ARG A 136 13.56 -19.64 4.87
CA ARG A 136 13.45 -18.17 4.87
C ARG A 136 12.32 -17.73 3.96
N ILE A 137 11.55 -16.74 4.42
CA ILE A 137 10.45 -16.16 3.66
C ILE A 137 10.84 -14.76 3.20
N PHE A 138 10.71 -14.52 1.91
CA PHE A 138 10.89 -13.23 1.26
C PHE A 138 9.58 -12.79 0.60
N SER A 139 9.39 -11.49 0.48
CA SER A 139 8.23 -10.90 -0.20
C SER A 139 8.66 -9.65 -0.96
N GLY A 140 8.28 -9.57 -2.22
CA GLY A 140 8.63 -8.44 -3.07
C GLY A 140 8.06 -8.56 -4.47
N LEU A 141 8.22 -7.50 -5.26
CA LEU A 141 7.83 -7.49 -6.67
C LEU A 141 8.98 -8.06 -7.52
N LYS A 142 8.70 -9.10 -8.34
CA LYS A 142 9.69 -9.64 -9.28
C LYS A 142 9.99 -8.58 -10.34
N LYS A 143 11.23 -8.09 -10.41
CA LYS A 143 11.65 -7.07 -11.38
C LYS A 143 12.18 -7.69 -12.66
N ARG A 144 13.04 -8.70 -12.51
CA ARG A 144 13.74 -9.34 -13.63
C ARG A 144 14.29 -10.69 -13.22
N GLU A 145 14.76 -11.40 -14.22
CA GLU A 145 15.41 -12.69 -14.11
C GLU A 145 16.74 -12.61 -14.85
N GLU A 146 17.82 -12.95 -14.16
CA GLU A 146 19.19 -12.81 -14.67
C GLU A 146 19.89 -14.16 -14.55
N GLY A 147 19.88 -14.95 -15.62
CA GLY A 147 20.48 -16.28 -15.63
C GLY A 147 19.89 -17.19 -14.56
N ALA A 148 20.69 -17.52 -13.54
CA ALA A 148 20.32 -18.43 -12.45
C ALA A 148 19.64 -17.75 -11.25
N VAL A 149 19.44 -16.42 -11.29
CA VAL A 149 18.86 -15.69 -10.16
C VAL A 149 17.59 -14.92 -10.54
N LEU A 150 16.71 -14.75 -9.55
CA LEU A 150 15.54 -13.87 -9.63
C LEU A 150 15.81 -12.60 -8.82
N VAL A 151 15.53 -11.44 -9.42
CA VAL A 151 15.67 -10.15 -8.74
C VAL A 151 14.30 -9.60 -8.39
N PHE A 152 14.15 -9.21 -7.13
CA PHE A 152 12.94 -8.65 -6.56
C PHE A 152 13.24 -7.27 -5.96
N VAL A 153 12.18 -6.52 -5.67
CA VAL A 153 12.24 -5.29 -4.88
C VAL A 153 11.23 -5.35 -3.74
N ASP A 154 11.65 -4.95 -2.54
CA ASP A 154 10.79 -4.89 -1.36
C ASP A 154 9.99 -3.58 -1.27
N THR A 155 9.14 -3.47 -0.25
CA THR A 155 8.31 -2.27 0.01
C THR A 155 9.11 -1.01 0.36
N LYS A 156 10.42 -1.14 0.61
CA LYS A 156 11.34 -0.02 0.85
C LYS A 156 12.12 0.38 -0.42
N GLY A 157 11.78 -0.21 -1.56
CA GLY A 157 12.49 0.02 -2.82
C GLY A 157 13.86 -0.66 -2.89
N LYS A 158 14.19 -1.56 -1.96
CA LYS A 158 15.48 -2.25 -1.94
C LYS A 158 15.42 -3.51 -2.80
N GLU A 159 16.35 -3.62 -3.74
CA GLU A 159 16.51 -4.85 -4.52
C GLU A 159 17.14 -5.97 -3.68
N PHE A 160 16.67 -7.19 -3.92
CA PHE A 160 17.28 -8.41 -3.41
C PHE A 160 17.18 -9.52 -4.44
N THR A 161 18.08 -10.49 -4.31
CA THR A 161 18.26 -11.56 -5.29
C THR A 161 18.13 -12.90 -4.60
N ILE A 162 17.45 -13.84 -5.26
CA ILE A 162 17.31 -15.23 -4.79
C ILE A 162 17.76 -16.15 -5.92
N ALA A 163 18.66 -17.09 -5.63
CA ALA A 163 19.07 -18.09 -6.60
C ALA A 163 17.94 -19.09 -6.84
N LYS A 164 17.67 -19.42 -8.10
CA LYS A 164 16.52 -20.27 -8.46
C LYS A 164 16.57 -21.67 -7.83
N ASN A 165 17.78 -22.17 -7.60
CA ASN A 165 18.02 -23.47 -6.97
C ASN A 165 17.95 -23.44 -5.44
N GLU A 166 17.71 -22.28 -4.83
CA GLU A 166 17.44 -22.14 -3.39
C GLU A 166 15.93 -21.94 -3.12
N ILE A 167 15.09 -21.89 -4.15
CA ILE A 167 13.65 -21.66 -4.04
C ILE A 167 12.93 -23.00 -3.86
N ASP A 168 12.27 -23.15 -2.72
CA ASP A 168 11.38 -24.27 -2.43
C ASP A 168 9.97 -23.98 -2.97
N GLU A 169 9.40 -22.83 -2.60
CA GLU A 169 8.07 -22.39 -3.05
C GLU A 169 8.09 -20.93 -3.52
N GLN A 170 7.35 -20.65 -4.59
CA GLN A 170 7.11 -19.30 -5.08
C GLN A 170 5.62 -19.11 -5.38
N GLN A 171 5.00 -18.14 -4.71
CA GLN A 171 3.58 -17.84 -4.88
C GLN A 171 3.36 -16.36 -5.18
N GLN A 172 2.76 -16.07 -6.34
CA GLN A 172 2.30 -14.72 -6.65
C GLN A 172 0.99 -14.45 -5.91
N SER A 173 0.96 -13.36 -5.14
CA SER A 173 -0.21 -12.89 -4.41
C SER A 173 -1.10 -12.03 -5.32
N PRO A 174 -2.42 -11.95 -5.08
CA PRO A 174 -3.26 -10.94 -5.74
C PRO A 174 -2.97 -9.50 -5.25
N LEU A 175 -2.16 -9.34 -4.20
CA LEU A 175 -1.89 -8.05 -3.56
C LEU A 175 -0.81 -7.25 -4.28
N SER A 176 -0.95 -5.93 -4.21
CA SER A 176 0.04 -4.95 -4.68
C SER A 176 1.24 -4.88 -3.74
N LEU A 177 2.37 -4.38 -4.25
CA LEU A 177 3.49 -3.95 -3.40
C LEU A 177 3.23 -2.58 -2.76
N MET A 178 2.29 -1.80 -3.30
CA MET A 178 1.92 -0.50 -2.74
C MET A 178 1.23 -0.66 -1.37
N PRO A 179 1.68 0.04 -0.32
CA PRO A 179 1.10 -0.06 1.01
C PRO A 179 -0.35 0.41 1.05
N ALA A 180 -1.22 -0.36 1.71
CA ALA A 180 -2.65 -0.07 1.84
C ALA A 180 -3.03 0.60 3.17
N ASN A 181 -2.06 1.22 3.86
CA ASN A 181 -2.21 1.83 5.18
C ASN A 181 -1.92 3.34 5.17
N LEU A 182 -2.11 4.02 4.04
CA LEU A 182 -1.70 5.41 3.91
C LEU A 182 -2.39 6.34 4.92
N LEU A 183 -3.66 6.08 5.26
CA LEU A 183 -4.41 6.85 6.28
C LEU A 183 -3.85 6.69 7.70
N GLU A 184 -3.02 5.69 7.95
CA GLU A 184 -2.33 5.52 9.24
C GLU A 184 -1.02 6.31 9.28
N ILE A 185 -0.47 6.65 8.11
CA ILE A 185 0.83 7.32 7.95
C ILE A 185 0.67 8.82 7.75
N LEU A 186 -0.41 9.25 7.07
CA LEU A 186 -0.68 10.65 6.73
C LEU A 186 -1.80 11.23 7.57
N SER A 187 -1.64 12.48 8.00
CA SER A 187 -2.77 13.26 8.49
C SER A 187 -3.74 13.61 7.35
N PRO A 188 -5.01 13.95 7.65
CA PRO A 188 -5.95 14.40 6.62
C PRO A 188 -5.42 15.55 5.77
N GLN A 189 -4.79 16.56 6.39
CA GLN A 189 -4.16 17.67 5.66
C GLN A 189 -3.08 17.19 4.69
N GLN A 190 -2.20 16.28 5.14
CA GLN A 190 -1.12 15.74 4.29
C GLN A 190 -1.67 14.94 3.09
N LEU A 191 -2.76 14.20 3.28
CA LEU A 191 -3.44 13.51 2.19
C LEU A 191 -3.98 14.51 1.16
N HIS A 192 -4.67 15.56 1.60
CA HIS A 192 -5.25 16.55 0.69
C HIS A 192 -4.19 17.40 -0.02
N ASP A 193 -3.11 17.75 0.66
CA ASP A 193 -1.93 18.38 0.05
C ASP A 193 -1.31 17.47 -1.04
N LEU A 194 -1.13 16.17 -0.74
CA LEU A 194 -0.64 15.18 -1.70
C LEU A 194 -1.55 15.11 -2.94
N LEU A 195 -2.87 15.02 -2.74
CA LEU A 195 -3.83 14.98 -3.84
C LEU A 195 -3.79 16.25 -4.68
N ALA A 196 -3.68 17.43 -4.05
CA ALA A 196 -3.53 18.70 -4.74
C ALA A 196 -2.28 18.74 -5.62
N PHE A 197 -1.15 18.23 -5.12
CA PHE A 197 0.08 18.09 -5.89
C PHE A 197 -0.07 17.13 -7.08
N LEU A 198 -0.63 15.94 -6.86
CA LEU A 198 -0.82 14.94 -7.93
C LEU A 198 -1.79 15.43 -9.02
N LEU A 199 -2.83 16.18 -8.64
CA LEU A 199 -3.79 16.77 -9.57
C LEU A 199 -3.17 17.80 -10.52
N GLN A 200 -2.03 18.42 -10.17
CA GLN A 200 -1.32 19.32 -11.10
C GLN A 200 -0.57 18.60 -12.20
N SER A 201 -0.29 17.29 -12.05
CA SER A 201 0.36 16.46 -13.07
C SER A 201 -0.61 16.12 -14.20
N THR A 202 -1.00 17.10 -15.01
CA THR A 202 -1.93 16.94 -16.14
C THR A 202 -1.23 16.93 -17.51
N ASN A 203 0.02 17.41 -17.58
CA ASN A 203 0.78 17.51 -18.82
C ASN A 203 2.01 16.58 -18.81
N LYS A 204 2.15 15.76 -19.86
CA LYS A 204 3.47 15.27 -20.29
C LYS A 204 4.22 16.48 -20.86
N GLU A 205 5.06 17.14 -20.07
CA GLU A 205 6.11 17.93 -20.68
C GLU A 205 7.08 16.96 -21.34
N THR A 206 6.87 16.78 -22.65
CA THR A 206 7.82 16.16 -23.56
C THR A 206 9.03 17.08 -23.65
N THR A 207 9.99 17.00 -22.72
CA THR A 207 11.34 17.54 -22.98
C THR A 207 12.10 16.54 -23.83
N ALA A 208 11.68 16.45 -25.09
CA ALA A 208 12.55 16.10 -26.20
C ALA A 208 13.24 17.39 -26.66
N ASN A 209 14.46 17.64 -26.16
CA ASN A 209 15.55 18.46 -26.72
C ASN A 209 16.57 18.68 -25.60
N SER A 210 17.88 18.55 -25.77
CA SER A 210 18.72 18.35 -26.95
C SER A 210 20.14 18.12 -26.41
N LEU A 211 20.80 17.02 -26.76
CA LEU A 211 22.25 16.93 -26.58
C LEU A 211 22.91 17.81 -27.66
N PRO A 212 23.96 18.58 -27.31
CA PRO A 212 24.80 19.27 -28.29
C PRO A 212 25.54 18.29 -29.20
#